data_AF-F8KRK9-F1
#
_entry.id   AF-F8KRK9-F1
#
_cell.length_a   1.000
_cell.length_b   1.000
_cell.length_c   1.000
_cell.angle_alpha   90.00
_cell.angle_beta   90.00
_cell.angle_gamma   90.00
#
_symmetry.space_group_name_H-M   'P 1'
#
loop_
_entity.id
_entity.type
_entity.pdbx_description
1 polymer ?
#
loop_
_entity_poly.entity_id
_entity_poly.type
_entity_poly.pdbx_seq_one_letter_code
_entity_poly.pdbx_strand_id
1 'polypeptide(L)'
;MHVLDASGVVLASSTYKKGSKYHPDDPQLVRQVLSDQVGFMERDHPSGDKFYVWTTVPDLGWKVVGRVFKKVALESLIDIQKTLLIIGIVSLVIVLCVLFGVIEILFKPLIKLRDLIIELVSQEGDLTKRLQVKGKDEIATISKNINALLEKTQGIISNIKELSNQNTQIANTLHTSSSDVSQHTQEETERICVAVKNGNDIVQSILMGANNADHNNKNLVQTGNNLEEVRSKIQTFSQNLAHNAQLGVEFSDKLEEASKNTENIKAVLTLIADVAEQTNLLALNAAIEAARAGEHGRGFAIVADEVRKLAEKTKNSLSEVDHTINDVVRSVGDISQHLHSNAQEILKTSELTLALQEVVDANVQNIQVVINATTHDVREFKEVAKATQGIVAEIQEINNLASLNYQSVQDVSQASSSLKQMADIFDRELGKFKV
;
A
#
# COMPACT_ATOMS: atom_id res chain seq x y z
N MET A 1 9.00 -59.27 123.93
CA MET A 1 10.35 -59.60 124.42
C MET A 1 10.24 -60.72 125.43
N HIS A 2 11.18 -61.65 125.45
CA HIS A 2 11.22 -62.81 126.32
C HIS A 2 12.61 -62.89 126.94
N VAL A 3 12.70 -63.20 128.23
CA VAL A 3 13.93 -63.42 128.99
C VAL A 3 13.87 -64.86 129.47
N LEU A 4 14.88 -65.64 129.10
CA LEU A 4 14.96 -67.08 129.35
C LEU A 4 16.23 -67.35 130.16
N ASP A 5 16.24 -68.40 130.99
CA ASP A 5 17.47 -68.89 131.60
C ASP A 5 18.32 -69.72 130.61
N ALA A 6 19.49 -70.18 131.06
CA ALA A 6 20.41 -70.98 130.23
C ALA A 6 19.81 -72.33 129.74
N SER A 7 18.73 -72.80 130.38
CA SER A 7 18.04 -74.05 130.03
C SER A 7 16.78 -73.83 129.18
N GLY A 8 16.45 -72.58 128.84
CA GLY A 8 15.28 -72.21 128.05
C GLY A 8 13.99 -72.08 128.85
N VAL A 9 14.07 -71.95 130.19
CA VAL A 9 12.91 -71.65 131.03
C VAL A 9 12.64 -70.16 131.02
N VAL A 10 11.37 -69.78 130.86
CA VAL A 10 10.95 -68.38 130.79
C VAL A 10 11.04 -67.71 132.16
N LEU A 11 11.97 -66.77 132.29
CA LEU A 11 12.15 -65.93 133.49
C LEU A 11 11.18 -64.75 133.49
N ALA A 12 11.01 -64.10 132.34
CA ALA A 12 10.06 -63.01 132.14
C ALA A 12 9.67 -62.97 130.66
N SER A 13 8.40 -62.77 130.33
CA SER A 13 7.97 -62.81 128.94
C SER A 13 6.69 -62.03 128.76
N SER A 14 6.59 -61.28 127.68
CA SER A 14 5.37 -60.58 127.29
C SER A 14 4.26 -61.53 126.79
N THR A 15 4.48 -62.85 126.76
CA THR A 15 3.56 -63.79 126.06
C THR A 15 3.51 -65.19 126.66
N TYR A 16 4.59 -65.65 127.28
CA TYR A 16 4.69 -66.98 127.90
C TYR A 16 4.66 -66.84 129.43
N LYS A 17 4.03 -67.80 130.11
CA LYS A 17 3.93 -67.79 131.58
C LYS A 17 5.30 -68.06 132.21
N LYS A 18 5.67 -67.31 133.26
CA LYS A 18 6.93 -67.51 134.00
C LYS A 18 7.04 -68.95 134.52
N GLY A 19 8.21 -69.56 134.36
CA GLY A 19 8.49 -70.96 134.74
C GLY A 19 8.09 -72.01 133.69
N SER A 20 7.42 -71.62 132.60
CA SER A 20 7.20 -72.53 131.46
C SER A 20 8.44 -72.63 130.58
N LYS A 21 8.60 -73.75 129.85
CA LYS A 21 9.63 -73.85 128.81
C LYS A 21 9.26 -72.94 127.64
N TYR A 22 10.24 -72.21 127.13
CA TYR A 22 10.06 -71.40 125.94
C TYR A 22 9.79 -72.30 124.74
N HIS A 23 8.55 -72.25 124.23
CA HIS A 23 8.15 -72.93 123.01
C HIS A 23 7.57 -71.89 122.02
N PRO A 24 8.40 -71.20 121.22
CA PRO A 24 7.92 -70.61 120.00
C PRO A 24 7.43 -71.71 119.06
N ASP A 25 6.54 -71.35 118.15
CA ASP A 25 5.93 -72.26 117.17
C ASP A 25 6.98 -72.92 116.23
N ASP A 26 8.22 -72.41 116.23
CA ASP A 26 9.38 -72.99 115.53
C ASP A 26 10.42 -73.57 116.53
N PRO A 27 10.58 -74.90 116.61
CA PRO A 27 11.57 -75.55 117.46
C PRO A 27 13.03 -75.22 117.09
N GLN A 28 13.32 -74.85 115.84
CA GLN A 28 14.68 -74.48 115.42
C GLN A 28 15.12 -73.15 116.02
N LEU A 29 14.19 -72.20 116.16
CA LEU A 29 14.45 -70.91 116.80
C LEU A 29 14.94 -71.10 118.25
N VAL A 30 14.33 -72.01 119.01
CA VAL A 30 14.77 -72.30 120.39
C VAL A 30 16.19 -72.82 120.44
N ARG A 31 16.53 -73.76 119.53
CA ARG A 31 17.88 -74.33 119.49
C ARG A 31 18.93 -73.27 119.24
N GLN A 32 18.72 -72.39 118.27
CA GLN A 32 19.70 -71.34 117.97
C GLN A 32 19.76 -70.24 119.02
N VAL A 33 18.62 -69.87 119.61
CA VAL A 33 18.59 -68.92 120.73
C VAL A 33 19.41 -69.43 121.92
N LEU A 34 19.35 -70.74 122.20
CA LEU A 34 20.10 -71.35 123.29
C LEU A 34 21.58 -71.56 122.95
N SER A 35 21.93 -71.91 121.70
CA SER A 35 23.34 -72.13 121.31
C SER A 35 24.13 -70.84 121.15
N ASP A 36 23.55 -69.82 120.52
CA ASP A 36 24.32 -68.69 120.02
C ASP A 36 24.29 -67.51 121.00
N GLN A 37 25.44 -66.86 121.20
CA GLN A 37 25.57 -65.74 122.14
C GLN A 37 24.71 -64.54 121.73
N VAL A 38 24.70 -64.20 120.44
CA VAL A 38 23.85 -63.18 119.82
C VAL A 38 23.40 -63.70 118.47
N GLY A 39 22.18 -63.38 118.06
CA GLY A 39 21.71 -63.75 116.74
C GLY A 39 20.49 -62.95 116.29
N PHE A 40 20.27 -63.03 114.99
CA PHE A 40 19.11 -62.48 114.31
C PHE A 40 18.56 -63.55 113.39
N MET A 41 17.24 -63.69 113.36
CA MET A 41 16.56 -64.59 112.45
C MET A 41 15.27 -63.97 111.97
N GLU A 42 15.02 -64.11 110.68
CA GLU A 42 13.73 -63.86 110.07
C GLU A 42 12.93 -65.17 109.99
N ARG A 43 11.69 -65.12 110.46
CA ARG A 43 10.77 -66.25 110.37
C ARG A 43 9.36 -65.81 110.01
N ASP A 44 8.81 -66.58 109.08
CA ASP A 44 7.41 -66.48 108.70
C ASP A 44 6.57 -67.09 109.83
N HIS A 45 5.66 -66.30 110.37
CA HIS A 45 4.72 -66.73 111.40
C HIS A 45 3.32 -66.67 110.82
N PRO A 46 2.40 -67.59 111.18
CA PRO A 46 1.01 -67.53 110.71
C PRO A 46 0.28 -66.21 111.03
N SER A 47 0.81 -65.39 111.95
CA SER A 47 0.28 -64.07 112.32
C SER A 47 1.03 -62.91 111.64
N GLY A 48 1.88 -63.20 110.64
CA GLY A 48 2.76 -62.27 109.93
C GLY A 48 4.25 -62.41 110.29
N ASP A 49 5.13 -62.23 109.30
CA ASP A 49 6.59 -62.38 109.41
C ASP A 49 7.17 -61.54 110.55
N LYS A 50 8.05 -62.16 111.34
CA LYS A 50 8.67 -61.54 112.51
C LYS A 50 10.18 -61.63 112.41
N PHE A 51 10.83 -60.57 112.84
CA PHE A 51 12.24 -60.60 113.18
C PHE A 51 12.39 -61.00 114.63
N TYR A 52 13.24 -62.00 114.86
CA TYR A 52 13.68 -62.44 116.17
C TYR A 52 15.13 -62.00 116.34
N VAL A 53 15.41 -61.32 117.44
CA VAL A 53 16.77 -60.93 117.83
C VAL A 53 17.01 -61.49 119.21
N TRP A 54 18.14 -62.13 119.45
CA TRP A 54 18.50 -62.56 120.79
C TRP A 54 19.92 -62.18 121.16
N THR A 55 20.12 -62.01 122.45
CA THR A 55 21.43 -61.80 123.06
C THR A 55 21.50 -62.52 124.39
N THR A 56 22.71 -62.89 124.82
CA THR A 56 22.97 -63.54 126.09
C THR A 56 23.52 -62.52 127.06
N VAL A 57 22.95 -62.43 128.26
CA VAL A 57 23.44 -61.54 129.31
C VAL A 57 24.73 -62.14 129.89
N PRO A 58 25.86 -61.41 129.85
CA PRO A 58 27.11 -61.86 130.45
C PRO A 58 26.94 -62.23 131.92
N ASP A 59 27.71 -63.21 132.40
CA ASP A 59 27.75 -63.73 133.78
C ASP A 59 26.50 -64.44 134.32
N LEU A 60 25.31 -64.17 133.78
CA LEU A 60 24.04 -64.80 134.19
C LEU A 60 23.60 -65.95 133.25
N GLY A 61 24.09 -65.97 132.01
CA GLY A 61 23.70 -66.96 131.01
C GLY A 61 22.25 -66.85 130.53
N TRP A 62 21.56 -65.75 130.85
CA TRP A 62 20.16 -65.52 130.46
C TRP A 62 20.07 -65.09 129.00
N LYS A 63 19.09 -65.61 128.26
CA LYS A 63 18.80 -65.22 126.87
C LYS A 63 17.68 -64.18 126.81
N VAL A 64 17.96 -63.01 126.27
CA VAL A 64 16.96 -61.98 125.98
C VAL A 64 16.60 -62.04 124.51
N VAL A 65 15.37 -62.44 124.20
CA VAL A 65 14.81 -62.56 122.85
C VAL A 65 13.82 -61.41 122.61
N GLY A 66 14.20 -60.47 121.76
CA GLY A 66 13.31 -59.51 121.12
C GLY A 66 12.57 -60.15 119.95
N ARG A 67 11.30 -59.80 119.77
CA ARG A 67 10.54 -60.10 118.56
C ARG A 67 9.82 -58.84 118.09
N VAL A 68 9.87 -58.56 116.80
CA VAL A 68 9.17 -57.43 116.17
C VAL A 68 8.57 -57.89 114.84
N PHE A 69 7.39 -57.38 114.48
CA PHE A 69 6.81 -57.67 113.17
C PHE A 69 7.64 -56.99 112.08
N LYS A 70 7.96 -57.73 111.01
CA LYS A 70 8.70 -57.21 109.85
C LYS A 70 8.03 -55.97 109.26
N LYS A 71 6.70 -55.97 109.19
CA LYS A 71 5.90 -54.84 108.73
C LYS A 71 6.14 -53.56 109.55
N VAL A 72 6.32 -53.67 110.87
CA VAL A 72 6.57 -52.52 111.77
C VAL A 72 8.04 -52.09 111.67
N ALA A 73 8.97 -53.04 111.63
CA ALA A 73 10.40 -52.75 111.48
C ALA A 73 10.74 -52.09 110.13
N LEU A 74 9.97 -52.35 109.07
CA LEU A 74 10.17 -51.83 107.72
C LEU A 74 9.14 -50.77 107.30
N GLU A 75 8.26 -50.32 108.19
CA GLU A 75 7.17 -49.38 107.87
C GLU A 75 7.72 -48.08 107.24
N SER A 76 8.77 -47.51 107.82
CA SER A 76 9.45 -46.32 107.29
C SER A 76 10.09 -46.55 105.91
N LEU A 77 10.57 -47.77 105.63
CA LEU A 77 11.17 -48.14 104.35
C LEU A 77 10.10 -48.27 103.25
N ILE A 78 8.95 -48.84 103.60
CA ILE A 78 7.79 -48.97 102.71
C ILE A 78 7.20 -47.59 102.37
N ASP A 79 7.12 -46.68 103.34
CA ASP A 79 6.61 -45.33 103.10
C ASP A 79 7.56 -44.50 102.22
N ILE A 80 8.88 -44.60 102.43
CA ILE A 80 9.88 -43.98 101.52
C ILE A 80 9.74 -44.54 100.10
N GLN A 81 9.58 -45.86 99.95
CA GLN A 81 9.37 -46.47 98.62
C GLN A 81 8.09 -45.94 97.95
N LYS A 82 6.98 -45.83 98.68
CA LYS A 82 5.73 -45.26 98.14
C LYS A 82 5.90 -43.79 97.73
N THR A 83 6.53 -42.97 98.56
CA THR A 83 6.77 -41.56 98.24
C THR A 83 7.67 -41.41 97.00
N LEU A 84 8.75 -42.20 96.90
CA LEU A 84 9.62 -42.20 95.71
C LEU A 84 8.85 -42.65 94.45
N LEU A 85 7.98 -43.65 94.56
CA LEU A 85 7.17 -44.14 93.45
C LEU A 85 6.15 -43.08 93.01
N ILE A 86 5.49 -42.39 93.95
CA ILE A 86 4.58 -41.27 93.66
C ILE A 86 5.33 -40.12 92.97
N ILE A 87 6.50 -39.72 93.49
CA ILE A 87 7.34 -38.68 92.86
C ILE A 87 7.76 -39.10 91.45
N GLY A 88 8.14 -40.36 91.25
CA GLY A 88 8.48 -40.93 89.94
C GLY A 88 7.32 -40.86 88.96
N ILE A 89 6.11 -41.25 89.38
CA ILE A 89 4.91 -41.16 88.54
C ILE A 89 4.56 -39.70 88.21
N VAL A 90 4.56 -38.82 89.21
CA VAL A 90 4.20 -37.40 89.02
C VAL A 90 5.19 -36.72 88.07
N SER A 91 6.50 -36.95 88.25
CA SER A 91 7.52 -36.41 87.35
C SER A 91 7.40 -36.96 85.93
N LEU A 92 7.10 -38.25 85.74
CA LEU A 92 6.85 -38.84 84.44
C LEU A 92 5.64 -38.20 83.74
N VAL A 93 4.53 -38.02 84.46
CA VAL A 93 3.32 -37.37 83.92
C VAL A 93 3.62 -35.92 83.51
N ILE A 94 4.35 -35.17 84.34
CA ILE A 94 4.74 -33.79 84.02
C ILE A 94 5.60 -33.75 82.74
N VAL A 95 6.59 -34.65 82.61
CA VAL A 95 7.45 -34.72 81.41
C VAL A 95 6.61 -35.05 80.18
N LEU A 96 5.67 -35.99 80.26
CA LEU A 96 4.78 -36.34 79.15
C LEU A 96 3.85 -35.18 78.76
N CYS A 97 3.29 -34.46 79.74
CA CYS A 97 2.46 -33.28 79.46
C CYS A 97 3.26 -32.16 78.79
N VAL A 98 4.49 -31.90 79.25
CA VAL A 98 5.38 -30.91 78.63
C VAL A 98 5.76 -31.33 77.22
N LEU A 99 6.17 -32.58 77.00
CA LEU A 99 6.48 -33.11 75.68
C LEU A 99 5.29 -33.00 74.72
N PHE A 100 4.09 -33.38 75.17
CA PHE A 100 2.88 -33.27 74.37
C PHE A 100 2.58 -31.80 74.00
N GLY A 101 2.71 -30.87 74.95
CA GLY A 101 2.53 -29.44 74.70
C GLY A 101 3.54 -28.87 73.71
N VAL A 102 4.81 -29.26 73.82
CA VAL A 102 5.88 -28.84 72.89
C VAL A 102 5.63 -29.40 71.48
N ILE A 103 5.25 -30.67 71.36
CA ILE A 103 4.91 -31.31 70.07
C ILE A 103 3.74 -30.57 69.42
N GLU A 104 2.66 -30.31 70.15
CA GLU A 104 1.49 -29.60 69.62
C GLU A 104 1.84 -28.18 69.13
N ILE A 105 2.72 -27.46 69.82
CA ILE A 105 3.13 -26.11 69.44
C ILE A 105 4.02 -26.12 68.19
N LEU A 106 4.98 -27.06 68.11
CA LEU A 106 5.94 -27.11 67.01
C LEU A 106 5.37 -27.72 65.72
N PHE A 107 4.46 -28.71 65.80
CA PHE A 107 3.95 -29.41 64.62
C PHE A 107 2.70 -28.77 63.99
N LYS A 108 1.89 -28.00 64.74
CA LYS A 108 0.71 -27.29 64.19
C LYS A 108 1.04 -26.38 62.99
N PRO A 109 2.11 -25.56 63.02
CA PRO A 109 2.52 -24.76 61.87
C PRO A 109 2.93 -25.60 60.65
N LEU A 110 3.56 -26.76 60.84
CA LEU A 110 3.95 -27.67 59.75
C LEU A 110 2.73 -28.26 59.04
N ILE A 111 1.66 -28.57 59.79
CA ILE A 111 0.40 -29.04 59.22
C ILE A 111 -0.23 -27.94 58.34
N LYS A 112 -0.24 -26.69 58.79
CA LYS A 112 -0.75 -25.56 57.99
C LYS A 112 0.06 -25.32 56.71
N LEU A 113 1.39 -25.48 56.80
CA LEU A 113 2.27 -25.43 55.63
C LEU A 113 1.93 -26.53 54.63
N ARG A 114 1.78 -27.78 55.10
CA ARG A 114 1.36 -28.92 54.29
C ARG A 114 0.02 -28.64 53.60
N ASP A 115 -0.98 -28.18 54.36
CA ASP A 115 -2.32 -27.96 53.84
C ASP A 115 -2.34 -26.86 52.78
N LEU A 116 -1.57 -25.79 52.97
CA LEU A 116 -1.42 -24.75 51.96
C LEU A 116 -0.78 -25.31 50.68
N ILE A 117 0.27 -26.14 50.79
CA ILE A 117 0.91 -26.75 49.62
C ILE A 117 -0.07 -27.67 48.87
N ILE A 118 -0.84 -28.50 49.59
CA ILE A 118 -1.87 -29.35 48.98
C ILE A 118 -2.89 -28.50 48.22
N GLU A 119 -3.30 -27.39 48.80
CA GLU A 119 -4.28 -26.49 48.19
C GLU A 119 -3.72 -25.74 46.97
N LEU A 120 -2.44 -25.35 47.00
CA LEU A 120 -1.76 -24.73 45.86
C LEU A 120 -1.57 -25.69 44.67
N VAL A 121 -1.41 -26.98 44.94
CA VAL A 121 -1.26 -28.02 43.91
C VAL A 121 -2.63 -28.53 43.42
N SER A 122 -3.71 -28.23 44.15
CA SER A 122 -5.08 -28.53 43.72
C SER A 122 -5.49 -27.68 42.50
N GLN A 123 -6.56 -28.08 41.81
CA GLN A 123 -6.96 -27.49 40.52
C GLN A 123 -7.24 -25.97 40.55
N GLU A 124 -7.46 -25.37 41.73
CA GLU A 124 -7.80 -23.95 41.87
C GLU A 124 -6.58 -23.02 42.01
N GLY A 125 -5.39 -23.56 42.31
CA GLY A 125 -4.12 -22.82 42.33
C GLY A 125 -4.20 -21.42 42.99
N ASP A 126 -4.81 -21.32 44.18
CA ASP A 126 -5.10 -20.01 44.82
C ASP A 126 -3.83 -19.39 45.42
N LEU A 127 -3.17 -18.55 44.61
CA LEU A 127 -1.97 -17.81 44.97
C LEU A 127 -2.26 -16.61 45.88
N THR A 128 -3.51 -16.34 46.27
CA THR A 128 -3.85 -15.24 47.20
C THR A 128 -3.70 -15.65 48.67
N LYS A 129 -3.58 -16.95 48.94
CA LYS A 129 -3.44 -17.48 50.30
C LYS A 129 -2.06 -17.19 50.90
N ARG A 130 -1.99 -17.05 52.22
CA ARG A 130 -0.75 -16.74 52.94
C ARG A 130 -0.64 -17.53 54.24
N LEU A 131 0.57 -17.91 54.60
CA LEU A 131 0.89 -18.49 55.91
C LEU A 131 0.98 -17.39 56.96
N GLN A 132 0.38 -17.63 58.12
CA GLN A 132 0.58 -16.75 59.28
C GLN A 132 2.00 -16.91 59.80
N VAL A 133 2.79 -15.82 59.76
CA VAL A 133 4.13 -15.79 60.34
C VAL A 133 4.03 -15.54 61.84
N LYS A 134 4.32 -16.55 62.67
CA LYS A 134 4.37 -16.45 64.13
C LYS A 134 5.73 -16.91 64.64
N GLY A 135 6.28 -16.20 65.61
CA GLY A 135 7.58 -16.55 66.21
C GLY A 135 8.78 -15.99 65.44
N LYS A 136 9.97 -16.46 65.82
CA LYS A 136 11.27 -16.08 65.23
C LYS A 136 12.15 -17.31 64.91
N ASP A 137 11.52 -18.47 64.82
CA ASP A 137 12.18 -19.75 64.56
C ASP A 137 12.31 -20.02 63.04
N GLU A 138 12.83 -21.21 62.72
CA GLU A 138 13.01 -21.69 61.36
C GLU A 138 11.68 -21.78 60.61
N ILE A 139 10.58 -22.09 61.30
CA ILE A 139 9.25 -22.21 60.70
C ILE A 139 8.68 -20.86 60.31
N ALA A 140 8.91 -19.83 61.14
CA ALA A 140 8.58 -18.44 60.81
C ALA A 140 9.34 -17.97 59.55
N THR A 141 10.62 -18.35 59.44
CA THR A 141 11.47 -18.03 58.28
C THR A 141 10.97 -18.72 57.01
N ILE A 142 10.64 -20.01 57.08
CA ILE A 142 10.05 -20.77 55.97
C ILE A 142 8.72 -20.13 55.53
N SER A 143 7.85 -19.80 56.48
CA SER A 143 6.56 -19.18 56.19
C SER A 143 6.71 -17.84 55.46
N LYS A 144 7.68 -17.02 55.87
CA LYS A 144 8.01 -15.75 55.21
C LYS A 144 8.50 -15.97 53.78
N ASN A 145 9.41 -16.92 53.57
CA ASN A 145 9.96 -17.22 52.24
C ASN A 145 8.90 -17.79 51.28
N ILE A 146 7.99 -18.64 51.78
CA ILE A 146 6.86 -19.15 51.00
C ILE A 146 5.90 -18.02 50.62
N ASN A 147 5.56 -17.13 51.55
CA ASN A 147 4.72 -15.97 51.23
C ASN A 147 5.37 -15.06 50.16
N ALA A 148 6.69 -14.82 50.26
CA ALA A 148 7.43 -14.03 49.25
C ALA A 148 7.48 -14.74 47.89
N LEU A 149 7.60 -16.07 47.87
CA LEU A 149 7.49 -16.86 46.63
C LEU A 149 6.10 -16.71 46.03
N LEU A 150 5.04 -16.84 46.83
CA LEU A 150 3.65 -16.69 46.38
C LEU A 150 3.38 -15.30 45.81
N GLU A 151 3.86 -14.25 46.46
CA GLU A 151 3.76 -12.86 45.98
C GLU A 151 4.49 -12.68 44.64
N LYS A 152 5.71 -13.22 44.51
CA LYS A 152 6.47 -13.16 43.25
C LYS A 152 5.77 -13.94 42.13
N THR A 153 5.23 -15.14 42.41
CA THR A 153 4.49 -15.92 41.42
C THR A 153 3.18 -15.25 41.03
N GLN A 154 2.48 -14.64 41.98
CA GLN A 154 1.26 -13.88 41.74
C GLN A 154 1.55 -12.71 40.78
N GLY A 155 2.61 -11.93 41.04
CA GLY A 155 3.03 -10.85 40.15
C GLY A 155 3.39 -11.35 38.74
N ILE A 156 4.11 -12.47 38.61
CA ILE A 156 4.45 -13.06 37.30
C ILE A 156 3.18 -13.46 36.55
N ILE A 157 2.25 -14.18 37.19
CA ILE A 157 1.02 -14.65 36.56
C ILE A 157 0.13 -13.46 36.15
N SER A 158 -0.01 -12.44 36.99
CA SER A 158 -0.75 -11.21 36.66
C SER A 158 -0.14 -10.49 35.45
N ASN A 159 1.19 -10.34 35.40
CA ASN A 159 1.86 -9.73 34.26
C ASN A 159 1.66 -10.54 32.97
N ILE A 160 1.69 -11.88 33.03
CA ILE A 160 1.44 -12.71 31.84
C ILE A 160 -0.03 -12.62 31.40
N LYS A 161 -0.99 -12.54 32.33
CA LYS A 161 -2.40 -12.30 32.00
C LYS A 161 -2.59 -10.96 31.28
N GLU A 162 -1.94 -9.90 31.74
CA GLU A 162 -1.96 -8.59 31.07
C GLU A 162 -1.36 -8.67 29.66
N LEU A 163 -0.17 -9.27 29.51
CA LEU A 163 0.47 -9.49 28.20
C LEU A 163 -0.39 -10.33 27.26
N SER A 164 -1.10 -11.34 27.78
CA SER A 164 -2.01 -12.16 26.98
C SER A 164 -3.20 -11.35 26.44
N ASN A 165 -3.76 -10.47 27.27
CA ASN A 165 -4.83 -9.57 26.84
C ASN A 165 -4.33 -8.57 25.79
N GLN A 166 -3.14 -7.99 25.98
CA GLN A 166 -2.49 -7.14 24.98
C GLN A 166 -2.26 -7.89 23.66
N ASN A 167 -1.78 -9.14 23.69
CA ASN A 167 -1.61 -9.96 22.50
C ASN A 167 -2.95 -10.24 21.78
N THR A 168 -4.03 -10.48 22.53
CA THR A 168 -5.38 -10.60 21.96
C THR A 168 -5.79 -9.32 21.23
N GLN A 169 -5.57 -8.16 21.83
CA GLN A 169 -5.89 -6.87 21.20
C GLN A 169 -5.06 -6.66 19.94
N ILE A 170 -3.75 -6.90 19.98
CA ILE A 170 -2.85 -6.82 18.82
C ILE A 170 -3.31 -7.76 17.70
N ALA A 171 -3.67 -8.99 18.02
CA ALA A 171 -4.18 -9.95 17.04
C ALA A 171 -5.48 -9.44 16.39
N ASN A 172 -6.44 -8.97 17.18
CA ASN A 172 -7.69 -8.41 16.64
C ASN A 172 -7.42 -7.20 15.72
N THR A 173 -6.54 -6.28 16.13
CA THR A 173 -6.14 -5.14 15.30
C THR A 173 -5.48 -5.59 14.00
N LEU A 174 -4.53 -6.55 14.06
CA LEU A 174 -3.88 -7.11 12.87
C LEU A 174 -4.89 -7.78 11.93
N HIS A 175 -5.90 -8.46 12.48
CA HIS A 175 -6.94 -9.11 11.69
C HIS A 175 -7.80 -8.08 10.94
N THR A 176 -8.29 -7.04 11.63
CA THR A 176 -9.03 -5.95 10.99
C THR A 176 -8.17 -5.23 9.95
N SER A 177 -6.94 -4.85 10.29
CA SER A 177 -6.03 -4.20 9.33
C SER A 177 -5.73 -5.09 8.12
N SER A 178 -5.56 -6.40 8.30
CA SER A 178 -5.36 -7.33 7.18
C SER A 178 -6.61 -7.39 6.29
N SER A 179 -7.81 -7.42 6.88
CA SER A 179 -9.06 -7.39 6.13
C SER A 179 -9.19 -6.10 5.30
N ASP A 180 -8.91 -4.94 5.90
CA ASP A 180 -9.00 -3.64 5.24
C ASP A 180 -7.98 -3.54 4.09
N VAL A 181 -6.72 -3.93 4.32
CA VAL A 181 -5.69 -3.93 3.27
C VAL A 181 -6.05 -4.91 2.15
N SER A 182 -6.62 -6.08 2.47
CA SER A 182 -7.09 -7.04 1.47
C SER A 182 -8.18 -6.45 0.59
N GLN A 183 -9.17 -5.76 1.18
CA GLN A 183 -10.23 -5.09 0.41
C GLN A 183 -9.65 -3.99 -0.49
N HIS A 184 -8.81 -3.12 0.05
CA HIS A 184 -8.18 -2.05 -0.72
C HIS A 184 -7.31 -2.58 -1.85
N THR A 185 -6.56 -3.66 -1.63
CA THR A 185 -5.74 -4.31 -2.67
C THR A 185 -6.60 -4.86 -3.81
N GLN A 186 -7.80 -5.38 -3.51
CA GLN A 186 -8.73 -5.84 -4.52
C GLN A 186 -9.31 -4.68 -5.35
N GLU A 187 -9.76 -3.61 -4.68
CA GLU A 187 -10.23 -2.38 -5.35
C GLU A 187 -9.13 -1.76 -6.22
N GLU A 188 -7.88 -1.77 -5.74
CA GLU A 188 -6.72 -1.27 -6.47
C GLU A 188 -6.43 -2.13 -7.72
N THR A 189 -6.54 -3.45 -7.62
CA THR A 189 -6.40 -4.38 -8.76
C THR A 189 -7.45 -4.10 -9.84
N GLU A 190 -8.70 -3.82 -9.47
CA GLU A 190 -9.75 -3.45 -10.41
C GLU A 190 -9.44 -2.12 -11.12
N ARG A 191 -8.98 -1.12 -10.36
CA ARG A 191 -8.56 0.19 -10.92
C ARG A 191 -7.38 0.05 -11.88
N ILE A 192 -6.40 -0.79 -11.54
CA ILE A 192 -5.25 -1.09 -12.40
C ILE A 192 -5.72 -1.73 -13.72
N CYS A 193 -6.66 -2.68 -13.69
CA CYS A 193 -7.21 -3.29 -14.90
C CYS A 193 -7.85 -2.24 -15.82
N VAL A 194 -8.66 -1.33 -15.26
CA VAL A 194 -9.24 -0.21 -16.01
C VAL A 194 -8.17 0.73 -16.56
N ALA A 195 -7.13 1.04 -15.78
CA ALA A 195 -6.04 1.90 -16.20
C ALA A 195 -5.23 1.29 -17.37
N VAL A 196 -4.94 -0.01 -17.32
CA VAL A 196 -4.27 -0.73 -18.42
C VAL A 196 -5.13 -0.69 -19.68
N LYS A 197 -6.43 -0.97 -19.56
CA LYS A 197 -7.35 -0.89 -20.70
C LYS A 197 -7.37 0.51 -21.32
N ASN A 198 -7.59 1.53 -20.50
CA ASN A 198 -7.61 2.92 -20.95
C ASN A 198 -6.28 3.33 -21.59
N GLY A 199 -5.15 2.92 -21.02
CA GLY A 199 -3.83 3.18 -21.58
C GLY A 199 -3.65 2.54 -22.96
N ASN A 200 -4.11 1.31 -23.16
CA ASN A 200 -4.10 0.66 -24.47
C ASN A 200 -5.02 1.37 -25.49
N ASP A 201 -6.22 1.79 -25.07
CA ASP A 201 -7.15 2.53 -25.92
C ASP A 201 -6.58 3.91 -26.33
N ILE A 202 -5.86 4.58 -25.42
CA ILE A 202 -5.13 5.82 -25.70
C ILE A 202 -4.03 5.58 -26.72
N VAL A 203 -3.21 4.53 -26.55
CA VAL A 203 -2.15 4.16 -27.51
C VAL A 203 -2.73 3.93 -28.91
N GLN A 204 -3.83 3.17 -29.02
CA GLN A 204 -4.52 2.96 -30.29
C GLN A 204 -4.99 4.27 -30.91
N SER A 205 -5.60 5.15 -30.12
CA SER A 205 -6.10 6.45 -30.58
C SER A 205 -4.97 7.36 -31.08
N ILE A 206 -3.82 7.38 -30.38
CA ILE A 206 -2.63 8.12 -30.80
C ILE A 206 -2.07 7.58 -32.12
N LEU A 207 -1.98 6.24 -32.26
CA LEU A 207 -1.50 5.62 -33.50
C LEU A 207 -2.44 5.89 -34.68
N MET A 208 -3.75 5.89 -34.46
CA MET A 208 -4.72 6.34 -35.47
C MET A 208 -4.52 7.81 -35.83
N GLY A 209 -4.28 8.68 -34.84
CA GLY A 209 -3.93 10.08 -35.06
C GLY A 209 -2.67 10.25 -35.91
N ALA A 210 -1.61 9.48 -35.63
CA ALA A 210 -0.39 9.47 -36.41
C ALA A 210 -0.62 9.03 -37.86
N ASN A 211 -1.46 8.02 -38.08
CA ASN A 211 -1.78 7.54 -39.43
C ASN A 211 -2.60 8.59 -40.21
N ASN A 212 -3.58 9.22 -39.56
CA ASN A 212 -4.37 10.30 -40.17
C ASN A 212 -3.48 11.50 -40.53
N ALA A 213 -2.53 11.87 -39.67
CA ALA A 213 -1.56 12.92 -39.96
C ALA A 213 -0.64 12.55 -41.14
N ASP A 214 -0.16 11.30 -41.22
CA ASP A 214 0.62 10.81 -42.36
C ASP A 214 -0.19 10.86 -43.68
N HIS A 215 -1.46 10.46 -43.62
CA HIS A 215 -2.35 10.55 -44.79
C HIS A 215 -2.58 12.01 -45.20
N ASN A 216 -2.84 12.91 -44.25
CA ASN A 216 -2.98 14.33 -44.55
C ASN A 216 -1.70 14.90 -45.18
N ASN A 217 -0.53 14.45 -44.72
CA ASN A 217 0.75 14.86 -45.30
C ASN A 217 0.87 14.44 -46.78
N LYS A 218 0.44 13.22 -47.12
CA LYS A 218 0.38 12.77 -48.53
C LYS A 218 -0.57 13.64 -49.38
N ASN A 219 -1.71 14.02 -48.84
CA ASN A 219 -2.65 14.92 -49.51
C ASN A 219 -2.03 16.32 -49.72
N LEU A 220 -1.34 16.85 -48.71
CA LEU A 220 -0.63 18.14 -48.81
C LEU A 220 0.48 18.11 -49.86
N VAL A 221 1.26 17.03 -49.94
CA VAL A 221 2.27 16.84 -50.99
C VAL A 221 1.61 16.87 -52.37
N GLN A 222 0.48 16.19 -52.54
CA GLN A 222 -0.27 16.23 -53.80
C GLN A 222 -0.79 17.65 -54.11
N THR A 223 -1.32 18.38 -53.12
CA THR A 223 -1.73 19.77 -53.29
C THR A 223 -0.56 20.68 -53.68
N GLY A 224 0.62 20.48 -53.07
CA GLY A 224 1.85 21.18 -53.44
C GLY A 224 2.25 20.95 -54.89
N ASN A 225 2.20 19.69 -55.36
CA ASN A 225 2.45 19.35 -56.76
C ASN A 225 1.45 20.01 -57.72
N ASN A 226 0.16 20.04 -57.36
CA ASN A 226 -0.85 20.72 -58.16
C ASN A 226 -0.61 22.24 -58.23
N LEU A 227 -0.15 22.86 -57.14
CA LEU A 227 0.19 24.28 -57.14
C LEU A 227 1.42 24.59 -58.00
N GLU A 228 2.43 23.71 -58.01
CA GLU A 228 3.56 23.84 -58.93
C GLU A 228 3.13 23.72 -60.40
N GLU A 229 2.17 22.85 -60.72
CA GLU A 229 1.58 22.80 -62.06
C GLU A 229 0.86 24.10 -62.42
N VAL A 230 0.07 24.66 -61.48
CA VAL A 230 -0.61 25.96 -61.66
C VAL A 230 0.41 27.08 -61.86
N ARG A 231 1.48 27.12 -61.08
CA ARG A 231 2.58 28.08 -61.22
C ARG A 231 3.22 28.00 -62.60
N SER A 232 3.50 26.80 -63.10
CA SER A 232 4.01 26.59 -64.46
C SER A 232 3.04 27.08 -65.54
N LYS A 233 1.73 26.87 -65.36
CA LYS A 233 0.70 27.36 -66.29
C LYS A 233 0.60 28.89 -66.29
N ILE A 234 0.69 29.52 -65.12
CA ILE A 234 0.73 30.99 -64.99
C ILE A 234 1.95 31.57 -65.71
N GLN A 235 3.13 30.97 -65.54
CA GLN A 235 4.34 31.40 -66.24
C GLN A 235 4.18 31.30 -67.77
N THR A 236 3.60 30.20 -68.25
CA THR A 236 3.30 30.03 -69.69
C THR A 236 2.28 31.06 -70.17
N PHE A 237 1.24 31.34 -69.37
CA PHE A 237 0.23 32.34 -69.69
C PHE A 237 0.82 33.75 -69.77
N SER A 238 1.70 34.11 -68.83
CA SER A 238 2.44 35.38 -68.85
C SER A 238 3.31 35.53 -70.10
N GLN A 239 4.01 34.47 -70.52
CA GLN A 239 4.78 34.46 -71.78
C GLN A 239 3.88 34.67 -73.00
N ASN A 240 2.71 34.03 -73.04
CA ASN A 240 1.73 34.22 -74.12
C ASN A 240 1.15 35.63 -74.15
N LEU A 241 0.90 36.24 -72.98
CA LEU A 241 0.47 37.65 -72.89
C LEU A 241 1.52 38.60 -73.44
N ALA A 242 2.79 38.41 -73.07
CA ALA A 242 3.90 39.20 -73.59
C ALA A 242 4.03 39.06 -75.12
N HIS A 243 3.87 37.83 -75.63
CA HIS A 243 3.86 37.58 -77.08
C HIS A 243 2.68 38.26 -77.79
N ASN A 244 1.47 38.18 -77.23
CA ASN A 244 0.29 38.85 -77.78
C ASN A 244 0.40 40.38 -77.75
N ALA A 245 1.02 40.95 -76.70
CA ALA A 245 1.31 42.38 -76.64
C ALA A 245 2.22 42.80 -77.80
N GLN A 246 3.27 42.02 -78.06
CA GLN A 246 4.20 42.27 -79.16
C GLN A 246 3.51 42.21 -80.53
N LEU A 247 2.66 41.20 -80.75
CA LEU A 247 1.84 41.10 -81.97
C LEU A 247 0.89 42.29 -82.13
N GLY A 248 0.32 42.79 -81.03
CA GLY A 248 -0.51 43.99 -81.03
C GLY A 248 0.22 45.23 -81.51
N VAL A 249 1.48 45.42 -81.07
CA VAL A 249 2.35 46.52 -81.54
C VAL A 249 2.65 46.38 -83.03
N GLU A 250 3.08 45.21 -83.48
CA GLU A 250 3.37 44.95 -84.90
C GLU A 250 2.15 45.18 -85.80
N PHE A 251 0.95 44.84 -85.33
CA PHE A 251 -0.28 45.04 -86.07
C PHE A 251 -0.71 46.51 -86.10
N SER A 252 -0.46 47.26 -85.02
CA SER A 252 -0.64 48.71 -84.98
C SER A 252 0.24 49.43 -86.01
N ASP A 253 1.53 49.06 -86.10
CA ASP A 253 2.47 49.64 -87.08
C ASP A 253 2.00 49.40 -88.53
N LYS A 254 1.52 48.18 -88.82
CA LYS A 254 0.99 47.84 -90.16
C LYS A 254 -0.28 48.60 -90.51
N LEU A 255 -1.14 48.89 -89.53
CA LEU A 255 -2.35 49.70 -89.76
C LEU A 255 -2.03 51.16 -89.97
N GLU A 256 -1.03 51.71 -89.29
CA GLU A 256 -0.54 53.06 -89.55
C GLU A 256 -0.02 53.18 -90.99
N GLU A 257 0.75 52.19 -91.46
CA GLU A 257 1.19 52.12 -92.84
C GLU A 257 0.01 52.02 -93.83
N ALA A 258 -0.98 51.17 -93.54
CA ALA A 258 -2.17 51.02 -94.36
C ALA A 258 -3.02 52.32 -94.41
N SER A 259 -3.14 53.02 -93.28
CA SER A 259 -3.83 54.31 -93.18
C SER A 259 -3.17 55.35 -94.08
N LYS A 260 -1.84 55.49 -93.98
CA LYS A 260 -1.04 56.39 -94.82
C LYS A 260 -1.15 56.06 -96.31
N ASN A 261 -1.11 54.77 -96.66
CA ASN A 261 -1.29 54.32 -98.04
C ASN A 261 -2.69 54.66 -98.57
N THR A 262 -3.72 54.56 -97.72
CA THR A 262 -5.10 54.90 -98.08
C THR A 262 -5.28 56.41 -98.28
N GLU A 263 -4.66 57.23 -97.44
CA GLU A 263 -4.62 58.69 -97.63
C GLU A 263 -3.93 59.09 -98.94
N ASN A 264 -2.82 58.43 -99.28
CA ASN A 264 -2.13 58.63 -100.55
C ASN A 264 -3.04 58.29 -101.75
N ILE A 265 -3.79 57.18 -101.68
CA ILE A 265 -4.76 56.80 -102.72
C ILE A 265 -5.84 57.88 -102.85
N LYS A 266 -6.37 58.39 -101.73
CA LYS A 266 -7.37 59.47 -101.73
C LYS A 266 -6.85 60.72 -102.45
N ALA A 267 -5.61 61.13 -102.18
CA ALA A 267 -4.98 62.26 -102.85
C ALA A 267 -4.86 62.04 -104.39
N VAL A 268 -4.52 60.82 -104.81
CA VAL A 268 -4.49 60.46 -106.25
C VAL A 268 -5.89 60.51 -106.85
N LEU A 269 -6.92 60.02 -106.16
CA LEU A 269 -8.31 60.06 -106.65
C LEU A 269 -8.81 61.49 -106.82
N THR A 270 -8.47 62.41 -105.90
CA THR A 270 -8.78 63.84 -106.04
C THR A 270 -8.14 64.41 -107.31
N LEU A 271 -6.86 64.10 -107.56
CA LEU A 271 -6.18 64.53 -108.79
C LEU A 271 -6.87 63.98 -110.06
N ILE A 272 -7.29 62.71 -110.06
CA ILE A 272 -8.01 62.13 -111.21
C ILE A 272 -9.38 62.79 -111.36
N ALA A 273 -10.07 63.13 -110.27
CA ALA A 273 -11.35 63.83 -110.32
C ALA A 273 -11.19 65.23 -110.94
N ASP A 274 -10.15 65.96 -110.56
CA ASP A 274 -9.80 67.25 -111.17
C ASP A 274 -9.50 67.10 -112.67
N VAL A 275 -8.75 66.07 -113.06
CA VAL A 275 -8.48 65.77 -114.49
C VAL A 275 -9.76 65.41 -115.24
N ALA A 276 -10.65 64.61 -114.66
CA ALA A 276 -11.94 64.25 -115.26
C ALA A 276 -12.84 65.48 -115.43
N GLU A 277 -12.87 66.39 -114.45
CA GLU A 277 -13.62 67.64 -114.52
C GLU A 277 -13.05 68.59 -115.59
N GLN A 278 -11.73 68.75 -115.64
CA GLN A 278 -11.06 69.48 -116.72
C GLN A 278 -11.34 68.88 -118.09
N THR A 279 -11.32 67.55 -118.21
CA THR A 279 -11.63 66.83 -119.46
C THR A 279 -13.09 67.04 -119.87
N ASN A 280 -14.02 67.03 -118.92
CA ASN A 280 -15.43 67.33 -119.15
C ASN A 280 -15.64 68.77 -119.65
N LEU A 281 -14.95 69.75 -119.05
CA LEU A 281 -15.00 71.15 -119.49
C LEU A 281 -14.38 71.35 -120.88
N LEU A 282 -13.25 70.69 -121.17
CA LEU A 282 -12.62 70.71 -122.49
C LEU A 282 -13.53 70.09 -123.55
N ALA A 283 -14.15 68.95 -123.23
CA ALA A 283 -15.11 68.26 -124.11
C ALA A 283 -16.36 69.10 -124.36
N LEU A 284 -16.87 69.80 -123.34
CA LEU A 284 -17.99 70.74 -123.48
C LEU A 284 -17.64 71.90 -124.41
N ASN A 285 -16.47 72.52 -124.23
CA ASN A 285 -16.00 73.59 -125.11
C ASN A 285 -15.81 73.10 -126.55
N ALA A 286 -15.29 71.89 -126.74
CA ALA A 286 -15.16 71.26 -128.05
C ALA A 286 -16.52 70.95 -128.70
N ALA A 287 -17.50 70.49 -127.93
CA ALA A 287 -18.86 70.24 -128.40
C ALA A 287 -19.57 71.54 -128.83
N ILE A 288 -19.39 72.63 -128.07
CA ILE A 288 -19.89 73.97 -128.40
C ILE A 288 -19.28 74.46 -129.72
N GLU A 289 -17.96 74.34 -129.89
CA GLU A 289 -17.27 74.82 -131.10
C GLU A 289 -17.59 73.94 -132.32
N ALA A 290 -17.79 72.63 -132.12
CA ALA A 290 -18.26 71.71 -133.16
C ALA A 290 -19.71 72.01 -133.61
N ALA A 291 -20.60 72.40 -132.69
CA ALA A 291 -21.94 72.88 -133.02
C ALA A 291 -21.91 74.22 -133.78
N ARG A 292 -20.93 75.09 -133.46
CA ARG A 292 -20.70 76.37 -134.13
C ARG A 292 -20.22 76.23 -135.57
N ALA A 293 -19.50 75.15 -135.89
CA ALA A 293 -19.00 74.83 -137.22
C ALA A 293 -20.05 74.17 -138.17
N GLY A 294 -21.28 73.94 -137.71
CA GLY A 294 -22.38 73.42 -138.53
C GLY A 294 -22.12 72.01 -139.12
N GLU A 295 -22.43 71.79 -140.40
CA GLU A 295 -22.28 70.48 -141.07
C GLU A 295 -20.82 69.98 -141.09
N HIS A 296 -19.82 70.87 -141.08
CA HIS A 296 -18.39 70.49 -141.08
C HIS A 296 -17.89 70.00 -139.71
N GLY A 297 -18.57 70.35 -138.61
CA GLY A 297 -18.20 69.98 -137.25
C GLY A 297 -18.83 68.68 -136.73
N ARG A 298 -19.71 68.05 -137.50
CA ARG A 298 -20.58 66.95 -137.05
C ARG A 298 -19.83 65.71 -136.55
N GLY A 299 -18.70 65.35 -137.18
CA GLY A 299 -17.84 64.26 -136.70
C GLY A 299 -17.11 64.58 -135.39
N PHE A 300 -16.66 65.83 -135.23
CA PHE A 300 -16.02 66.31 -133.99
C PHE A 300 -17.02 66.44 -132.84
N ALA A 301 -18.27 66.84 -133.12
CA ALA A 301 -19.33 66.92 -132.11
C ALA A 301 -19.61 65.55 -131.47
N ILE A 302 -19.64 64.48 -132.27
CA ILE A 302 -19.85 63.11 -131.77
C ILE A 302 -18.69 62.67 -130.86
N VAL A 303 -17.45 62.93 -131.26
CA VAL A 303 -16.27 62.61 -130.44
C VAL A 303 -16.25 63.43 -129.14
N ALA A 304 -16.57 64.73 -129.21
CA ALA A 304 -16.63 65.59 -128.04
C ALA A 304 -17.72 65.16 -127.04
N ASP A 305 -18.90 64.78 -127.51
CA ASP A 305 -19.97 64.25 -126.64
C ASP A 305 -19.61 62.87 -126.04
N GLU A 306 -18.88 62.02 -126.77
CA GLU A 306 -18.41 60.73 -126.24
C GLU A 306 -17.32 60.92 -125.18
N VAL A 307 -16.38 61.85 -125.38
CA VAL A 307 -15.38 62.24 -124.37
C VAL A 307 -16.06 62.85 -123.13
N ARG A 308 -17.09 63.68 -123.32
CA ARG A 308 -17.89 64.27 -122.24
C ARG A 308 -18.58 63.18 -121.40
N LYS A 309 -19.26 62.23 -122.05
CA LYS A 309 -19.88 61.07 -121.38
C LYS A 309 -18.86 60.21 -120.65
N LEU A 310 -17.67 60.00 -121.23
CA LEU A 310 -16.60 59.24 -120.59
C LEU A 310 -16.06 59.96 -119.35
N ALA A 311 -15.89 61.28 -119.41
CA ALA A 311 -15.48 62.10 -118.28
C ALA A 311 -16.54 62.10 -117.15
N GLU A 312 -17.82 62.20 -117.49
CA GLU A 312 -18.95 62.11 -116.54
C GLU A 312 -19.02 60.71 -115.89
N LYS A 313 -18.87 59.64 -116.68
CA LYS A 313 -18.79 58.26 -116.18
C LYS A 313 -17.58 58.04 -115.26
N THR A 314 -16.44 58.66 -115.59
CA THR A 314 -15.22 58.63 -114.77
C THR A 314 -15.46 59.34 -113.44
N LYS A 315 -16.07 60.54 -113.44
CA LYS A 315 -16.43 61.27 -112.22
C LYS A 315 -17.38 60.48 -111.31
N ASN A 316 -18.41 59.85 -111.89
CA ASN A 316 -19.32 59.00 -111.13
C ASN A 316 -18.60 57.78 -110.52
N SER A 317 -17.72 57.13 -111.28
CA SER A 317 -16.94 55.99 -110.78
C SER A 317 -15.96 56.41 -109.67
N LEU A 318 -15.33 57.59 -109.81
CA LEU A 318 -14.46 58.15 -108.77
C LEU A 318 -15.22 58.46 -107.49
N SER A 319 -16.49 58.89 -107.59
CA SER A 319 -17.33 59.12 -106.42
C SER A 319 -17.63 57.82 -105.66
N GLU A 320 -17.85 56.70 -106.36
CA GLU A 320 -18.03 55.38 -105.75
C GLU A 320 -16.74 54.87 -105.09
N VAL A 321 -15.59 55.08 -105.74
CA VAL A 321 -14.28 54.73 -105.19
C VAL A 321 -13.95 55.59 -103.97
N ASP A 322 -14.23 56.89 -103.98
CA ASP A 322 -14.03 57.77 -102.81
C ASP A 322 -14.87 57.32 -101.62
N HIS A 323 -16.14 56.93 -101.86
CA HIS A 323 -16.97 56.35 -100.81
C HIS A 323 -16.35 55.08 -100.21
N THR A 324 -15.89 54.16 -101.08
CA THR A 324 -15.22 52.91 -100.66
C THR A 324 -13.93 53.18 -99.88
N ILE A 325 -13.14 54.18 -100.29
CA ILE A 325 -11.91 54.58 -99.60
C ILE A 325 -12.22 55.19 -98.23
N ASN A 326 -13.25 56.03 -98.13
CA ASN A 326 -13.68 56.58 -96.85
C ASN A 326 -14.15 55.46 -95.89
N ASP A 327 -14.82 54.43 -96.39
CA ASP A 327 -15.18 53.24 -95.60
C ASP A 327 -13.94 52.46 -95.13
N VAL A 328 -12.91 52.32 -95.98
CA VAL A 328 -11.63 51.71 -95.59
C VAL A 328 -10.93 52.52 -94.50
N VAL A 329 -10.83 53.85 -94.66
CA VAL A 329 -10.22 54.74 -93.64
C VAL A 329 -10.95 54.60 -92.30
N ARG A 330 -12.28 54.62 -92.31
CA ARG A 330 -13.08 54.41 -91.11
C ARG A 330 -12.82 53.04 -90.49
N SER A 331 -12.80 51.98 -91.30
CA SER A 331 -12.53 50.62 -90.82
C SER A 331 -11.14 50.51 -90.19
N VAL A 332 -10.11 51.12 -90.79
CA VAL A 332 -8.74 51.17 -90.21
C VAL A 332 -8.73 51.92 -88.88
N GLY A 333 -9.45 53.05 -88.78
CA GLY A 333 -9.61 53.80 -87.53
C GLY A 333 -10.30 52.97 -86.43
N ASP A 334 -11.40 52.30 -86.77
CA ASP A 334 -12.14 51.44 -85.84
C ASP A 334 -11.24 50.28 -85.33
N ILE A 335 -10.49 49.62 -86.23
CA ILE A 335 -9.54 48.55 -85.86
C ILE A 335 -8.43 49.10 -84.95
N SER A 336 -7.89 50.28 -85.25
CA SER A 336 -6.85 50.92 -84.41
C SER A 336 -7.36 51.20 -83.00
N GLN A 337 -8.60 51.68 -82.85
CA GLN A 337 -9.20 51.92 -81.55
C GLN A 337 -9.40 50.60 -80.77
N HIS A 338 -9.85 49.54 -81.45
CA HIS A 338 -9.98 48.22 -80.84
C HIS A 338 -8.63 47.64 -80.38
N LEU A 339 -7.55 47.84 -81.15
CA LEU A 339 -6.21 47.43 -80.75
C LEU A 339 -5.70 48.18 -79.53
N HIS A 340 -5.94 49.49 -79.46
CA HIS A 340 -5.57 50.28 -78.30
C HIS A 340 -6.28 49.78 -77.02
N SER A 341 -7.59 49.51 -77.13
CA SER A 341 -8.36 48.91 -76.03
C SER A 341 -7.84 47.52 -75.66
N ASN A 342 -7.50 46.68 -76.65
CA ASN A 342 -6.96 45.34 -76.42
C ASN A 342 -5.59 45.39 -75.73
N ALA A 343 -4.72 46.35 -76.09
CA ALA A 343 -3.44 46.54 -75.43
C ALA A 343 -3.60 46.92 -73.95
N GLN A 344 -4.57 47.79 -73.62
CA GLN A 344 -4.88 48.12 -72.22
C GLN A 344 -5.38 46.90 -71.44
N GLU A 345 -6.25 46.08 -72.03
CA GLU A 345 -6.72 44.83 -71.41
C GLU A 345 -5.58 43.82 -71.20
N ILE A 346 -4.63 43.71 -72.14
CA ILE A 346 -3.43 42.88 -71.99
C ILE A 346 -2.57 43.35 -70.82
N LEU A 347 -2.33 44.66 -70.67
CA LEU A 347 -1.57 45.22 -69.54
C LEU A 347 -2.24 44.90 -68.21
N LYS A 348 -3.55 45.13 -68.11
CA LYS A 348 -4.33 44.82 -66.91
C LYS A 348 -4.32 43.33 -66.59
N THR A 349 -4.45 42.47 -67.60
CA THR A 349 -4.37 41.01 -67.43
C THR A 349 -2.97 40.58 -66.98
N SER A 350 -1.91 41.24 -67.48
CA SER A 350 -0.53 41.00 -67.06
C SER A 350 -0.31 41.34 -65.58
N GLU A 351 -0.80 42.50 -65.11
CA GLU A 351 -0.74 42.88 -63.70
C GLU A 351 -1.46 41.86 -62.80
N LEU A 352 -2.67 41.44 -63.19
CA LEU A 352 -3.43 40.40 -62.49
C LEU A 352 -2.70 39.05 -62.47
N THR A 353 -2.01 38.71 -63.55
CA THR A 353 -1.24 37.46 -63.67
C THR A 353 -0.03 37.48 -62.73
N LEU A 354 0.66 38.60 -62.59
CA LEU A 354 1.77 38.77 -61.64
C LEU A 354 1.29 38.66 -60.19
N ALA A 355 0.19 39.34 -59.84
CA ALA A 355 -0.41 39.23 -58.52
C ALA A 355 -0.85 37.79 -58.20
N LEU A 356 -1.41 37.08 -59.20
CA LEU A 356 -1.77 35.67 -59.04
C LEU A 356 -0.54 34.79 -58.82
N GLN A 357 0.57 35.06 -59.51
CA GLN A 357 1.83 34.34 -59.33
C GLN A 357 2.35 34.48 -57.89
N GLU A 358 2.36 35.69 -57.33
CA GLU A 358 2.79 35.93 -55.94
C GLU A 358 1.94 35.13 -54.93
N VAL A 359 0.61 35.09 -55.13
CA VAL A 359 -0.30 34.30 -54.28
C VAL A 359 -0.01 32.81 -54.38
N VAL A 360 0.25 32.30 -55.58
CA VAL A 360 0.58 30.88 -55.79
C VAL A 360 1.93 30.55 -55.15
N ASP A 361 2.95 31.39 -55.32
CA ASP A 361 4.27 31.20 -54.71
C ASP A 361 4.18 31.18 -53.18
N ALA A 362 3.42 32.10 -52.59
CA ALA A 362 3.16 32.11 -51.15
C ALA A 362 2.44 30.83 -50.67
N ASN A 363 1.46 30.34 -51.44
CA ASN A 363 0.75 29.11 -51.10
C ASN A 363 1.64 27.86 -51.19
N VAL A 364 2.54 27.78 -52.18
CA VAL A 364 3.54 26.71 -52.26
C VAL A 364 4.42 26.69 -51.02
N GLN A 365 4.93 27.86 -50.60
CA GLN A 365 5.74 27.97 -49.38
C GLN A 365 4.95 27.56 -48.12
N ASN A 366 3.71 28.03 -47.98
CA ASN A 366 2.84 27.67 -46.86
C ASN A 366 2.60 26.17 -46.79
N ILE A 367 2.31 25.50 -47.91
CA ILE A 367 2.13 24.05 -47.94
C ILE A 367 3.41 23.33 -47.47
N GLN A 368 4.59 23.79 -47.91
CA GLN A 368 5.84 23.18 -47.47
C GLN A 368 6.06 23.29 -45.95
N VAL A 369 5.70 24.43 -45.36
CA VAL A 369 5.74 24.62 -43.90
C VAL A 369 4.79 23.64 -43.20
N VAL A 370 3.56 23.49 -43.70
CA VAL A 370 2.56 22.58 -43.11
C VAL A 370 2.98 21.11 -43.27
N ILE A 371 3.60 20.72 -44.40
CA ILE A 371 4.16 19.37 -44.60
C ILE A 371 5.23 19.07 -43.55
N ASN A 372 6.16 20.01 -43.34
CA ASN A 372 7.24 19.84 -42.37
C ASN A 372 6.69 19.72 -40.93
N ALA A 373 5.74 20.58 -40.57
CA ALA A 373 5.05 20.53 -39.27
C ALA A 373 4.30 19.20 -39.08
N THR A 374 3.51 18.78 -40.07
CA THR A 374 2.75 17.52 -40.00
C THR A 374 3.68 16.30 -39.89
N THR A 375 4.81 16.30 -40.59
CA THR A 375 5.83 15.24 -40.48
C THR A 375 6.42 15.19 -39.07
N HIS A 376 6.64 16.35 -38.46
CA HIS A 376 7.09 16.45 -37.08
C HIS A 376 6.05 15.89 -36.11
N ASP A 377 4.77 16.25 -36.26
CA ASP A 377 3.67 15.77 -35.43
C ASP A 377 3.52 14.24 -35.50
N VAL A 378 3.65 13.64 -36.69
CA VAL A 378 3.64 12.17 -36.86
C VAL A 378 4.73 11.50 -36.02
N ARG A 379 5.92 12.10 -35.94
CA ARG A 379 7.02 11.59 -35.13
C ARG A 379 6.70 11.73 -33.64
N GLU A 380 6.17 12.89 -33.22
CA GLU A 380 5.77 13.11 -31.83
C GLU A 380 4.66 12.15 -31.39
N PHE A 381 3.64 11.91 -32.22
CA PHE A 381 2.61 10.91 -31.89
C PHE A 381 3.20 9.52 -31.64
N LYS A 382 4.20 9.09 -32.43
CA LYS A 382 4.87 7.80 -32.22
C LYS A 382 5.66 7.77 -30.91
N GLU A 383 6.35 8.84 -30.56
CA GLU A 383 7.07 8.95 -29.28
C GLU A 383 6.09 8.94 -28.09
N VAL A 384 4.98 9.68 -28.17
CA VAL A 384 3.94 9.67 -27.14
C VAL A 384 3.32 8.28 -27.01
N ALA A 385 3.01 7.60 -28.12
CA ALA A 385 2.49 6.23 -28.08
C ALA A 385 3.45 5.27 -27.37
N LYS A 386 4.76 5.37 -27.66
CA LYS A 386 5.80 4.58 -27.00
C LYS A 386 5.91 4.90 -25.50
N ALA A 387 5.87 6.18 -25.13
CA ALA A 387 5.87 6.59 -23.73
C ALA A 387 4.64 6.08 -22.98
N THR A 388 3.45 6.16 -23.59
CA THR A 388 2.22 5.60 -23.01
C THR A 388 2.27 4.09 -22.87
N GLN A 389 2.85 3.37 -23.84
CA GLN A 389 3.11 1.93 -23.69
C GLN A 389 4.03 1.61 -22.51
N GLY A 390 5.07 2.43 -22.28
CA GLY A 390 5.93 2.32 -21.10
C GLY A 390 5.13 2.47 -19.79
N ILE A 391 4.27 3.49 -19.71
CA ILE A 391 3.38 3.71 -18.56
C ILE A 391 2.45 2.51 -18.33
N VAL A 392 1.87 1.94 -19.40
CA VAL A 392 1.01 0.75 -19.29
C VAL A 392 1.79 -0.44 -18.74
N ALA A 393 3.03 -0.63 -19.15
CA ALA A 393 3.89 -1.70 -18.63
C ALA A 393 4.22 -1.50 -17.14
N GLU A 394 4.55 -0.27 -16.72
CA GLU A 394 4.77 0.06 -15.30
C GLU A 394 3.52 -0.19 -14.45
N ILE A 395 2.33 0.14 -14.97
CA ILE A 395 1.05 -0.14 -14.30
C ILE A 395 0.81 -1.67 -14.16
N GLN A 396 1.24 -2.47 -15.14
CA GLN A 396 1.20 -3.94 -15.02
C GLN A 396 2.15 -4.46 -13.95
N GLU A 397 3.33 -3.85 -13.78
CA GLU A 397 4.22 -4.19 -12.66
C GLU A 397 3.58 -3.86 -11.31
N ILE A 398 2.85 -2.75 -11.21
CA ILE A 398 2.07 -2.41 -10.01
C ILE A 398 1.00 -3.49 -9.73
N ASN A 399 0.38 -4.08 -10.75
CA ASN A 399 -0.54 -5.21 -10.58
C ASN A 399 0.15 -6.42 -9.91
N ASN A 400 1.36 -6.76 -10.37
CA ASN A 400 2.13 -7.86 -9.79
C ASN A 400 2.50 -7.57 -8.33
N LEU A 401 2.89 -6.33 -8.02
CA LEU A 401 3.16 -5.90 -6.64
C LEU A 401 1.91 -5.96 -5.75
N ALA A 402 0.74 -5.55 -6.27
CA ALA A 402 -0.53 -5.68 -5.56
C ALA A 402 -0.86 -7.15 -5.25
N SER A 403 -0.61 -8.06 -6.19
CA SER A 403 -0.77 -9.51 -5.97
C SER A 403 0.17 -10.06 -4.88
N LEU A 404 1.43 -9.62 -4.85
CA LEU A 404 2.37 -9.96 -3.78
C LEU A 404 1.96 -9.39 -2.42
N ASN A 405 1.41 -8.17 -2.41
CA ASN A 405 0.89 -7.55 -1.20
C ASN A 405 -0.31 -8.34 -0.65
N TYR A 406 -1.22 -8.78 -1.53
CA TYR A 406 -2.33 -9.64 -1.15
C TYR A 406 -1.85 -10.93 -0.45
N GLN A 407 -0.83 -11.59 -1.00
CA GLN A 407 -0.24 -12.77 -0.36
C GLN A 407 0.36 -12.44 1.02
N SER A 408 1.09 -11.33 1.13
CA SER A 408 1.69 -10.90 2.40
C SER A 408 0.61 -10.62 3.47
N VAL A 409 -0.52 -10.06 3.07
CA VAL A 409 -1.67 -9.81 3.95
C VAL A 409 -2.30 -11.12 4.45
N GLN A 410 -2.38 -12.15 3.59
CA GLN A 410 -2.83 -13.48 4.01
C GLN A 410 -1.90 -14.08 5.08
N ASP A 411 -0.58 -13.94 4.90
CA ASP A 411 0.41 -14.42 5.85
C ASP A 411 0.28 -13.69 7.21
N VAL A 412 0.07 -12.36 7.20
CA VAL A 412 -0.18 -11.56 8.42
C VAL A 412 -1.48 -11.98 9.10
N SER A 413 -2.56 -12.21 8.34
CA SER A 413 -3.84 -12.69 8.87
C SER A 413 -3.69 -14.05 9.56
N GLN A 414 -2.95 -14.97 8.95
CA GLN A 414 -2.67 -16.29 9.52
C GLN A 414 -1.81 -16.20 10.80
N ALA A 415 -0.79 -15.33 10.79
CA ALA A 415 0.04 -15.07 11.96
C ALA A 415 -0.76 -14.46 13.11
N SER A 416 -1.68 -13.53 12.80
CA SER A 416 -2.60 -12.94 13.77
C SER A 416 -3.53 -13.98 14.38
N SER A 417 -4.13 -14.87 13.57
CA SER A 417 -4.96 -15.96 14.07
C SER A 417 -4.19 -16.88 15.03
N SER A 418 -2.93 -17.19 14.69
CA SER A 418 -2.04 -17.99 15.54
C SER A 418 -1.69 -17.28 16.86
N LEU A 419 -1.44 -15.96 16.80
CA LEU A 419 -1.18 -15.13 17.99
C LEU A 419 -2.40 -15.09 18.92
N LYS A 420 -3.61 -14.94 18.35
CA LYS A 420 -4.87 -14.98 19.09
C LYS A 420 -5.06 -16.33 19.79
N GLN A 421 -4.84 -17.42 19.08
CA GLN A 421 -4.92 -18.77 19.65
C GLN A 421 -3.93 -18.97 20.81
N MET A 422 -2.70 -18.46 20.69
CA MET A 422 -1.71 -18.54 21.77
C MET A 422 -2.14 -17.72 22.99
N ALA A 423 -2.69 -16.52 22.78
CA ALA A 423 -3.23 -15.69 23.84
C ALA A 423 -4.42 -16.37 24.55
N ASP A 424 -5.33 -17.01 23.81
CA ASP A 424 -6.45 -17.75 24.39
C ASP A 424 -5.97 -18.97 25.21
N ILE A 425 -4.91 -19.65 24.76
CA ILE A 425 -4.28 -20.73 25.53
C ILE A 425 -3.69 -20.19 26.84
N PHE A 426 -2.95 -19.08 26.81
CA PHE A 426 -2.42 -18.47 28.02
C PHE A 426 -3.52 -17.99 28.96
N ASP A 427 -4.56 -17.34 28.45
CA ASP A 427 -5.69 -16.90 29.26
C ASP A 427 -6.36 -18.08 29.97
N ARG A 428 -6.58 -19.20 29.26
CA ARG A 428 -7.14 -20.42 29.83
C ARG A 428 -6.23 -21.08 30.87
N GLU A 429 -4.94 -21.23 30.57
CA GLU A 429 -3.99 -21.89 31.48
C GLU A 429 -3.71 -21.04 32.72
N LEU A 430 -3.61 -19.72 32.57
CA LEU A 430 -3.40 -18.78 33.68
C LEU A 430 -4.70 -18.53 34.46
N GLY A 431 -5.86 -18.69 33.82
CA GLY A 431 -7.17 -18.65 34.47
C GLY A 431 -7.37 -19.72 35.53
N LYS A 432 -6.58 -20.81 35.49
CA LYS A 432 -6.55 -21.84 36.54
C LYS A 432 -5.92 -21.33 37.85
N PHE A 433 -5.10 -20.27 37.78
CA PHE A 433 -4.51 -19.65 38.96
C PHE A 433 -5.35 -18.44 39.38
N LYS A 434 -5.76 -18.44 40.63
CA LYS A 434 -6.36 -17.27 41.26
C LYS A 434 -5.23 -16.40 41.82
N VAL A 435 -5.11 -15.20 41.26
CA VAL A 435 -4.11 -14.19 41.57
C VAL A 435 -4.77 -12.88 41.94
#